data_AF-A0A955Y3T8-F1
#
_entry.id   AF-A0A955Y3T8-F1
#
_cell.length_a   1.000
_cell.length_b   1.000
_cell.length_c   1.000
_cell.angle_alpha   90.00
_cell.angle_beta   90.00
_cell.angle_gamma   90.00
#
_symmetry.space_group_name_H-M   'P 1'
#
loop_
_entity.id
_entity.type
_entity.pdbx_description
1 polymer ?
#
loop_
_entity_poly.entity_id
_entity_poly.type
_entity_poly.pdbx_seq_one_letter_code
_entity_poly.pdbx_strand_id
1 'polypeptide(L)'
;MSDWVALCRERAREAGLPAATAHLLDAFDRRPLPVRQDTWPALLEACRADLPDLAARVRGHLAQEVDAAQAAMFARRLTSVAGLLEELGESVGSLFLVGLVRRVTEVLADQAPRALRVRAVVDYFYSRAAVELHADGPGRPYAELLDGMRWADVGPGVQHALLEGPGPLGPLHVNLLAVRDRRLHAVDDRPSGDLVARVRAEGALAGVSGGFFLYSEPDIAPPCRRTDPVGLFVSAGEVVNPPVFARGALLQDPDGRVHIDRLGLPGCRFTHAGRTVEVTPGVAFTRADGPEAPTSGLLVVGRTVVGHGRVVPVGGFVLLGLDAPVGATLDVDLPRAVHTGIAGGPILLAPDGPVRDLHLEDFRGSAPPITFSQDETYDQNLLPRVAAGLRDDGTLLFAAVDGRNLERAPGLTLAATAELLAAAGCRVAVNLDGGSSKRMVVGDRVVDLPSTEVVAGATEHRVRPVHTALLVL
;
A
#
# COMPACT_ATOMS: atom_id res chain seq x y z
N MET A 1 -39.13 7.25 -1.65
CA MET A 1 -37.78 7.57 -1.12
C MET A 1 -36.91 7.85 -2.31
N SER A 2 -36.16 8.94 -2.28
CA SER A 2 -35.31 9.36 -3.40
C SER A 2 -33.96 8.65 -3.35
N ASP A 3 -33.35 8.47 -4.52
CA ASP A 3 -31.96 8.04 -4.66
C ASP A 3 -31.04 9.26 -4.48
N TRP A 4 -30.15 9.22 -3.49
CA TRP A 4 -29.24 10.33 -3.22
C TRP A 4 -28.26 10.59 -4.38
N VAL A 5 -27.91 9.55 -5.15
CA VAL A 5 -27.07 9.68 -6.34
C VAL A 5 -27.80 10.45 -7.43
N ALA A 6 -29.10 10.18 -7.62
CA ALA A 6 -29.92 10.90 -8.59
C ALA A 6 -30.01 12.40 -8.24
N LEU A 7 -30.21 12.74 -6.97
CA LEU A 7 -30.19 14.14 -6.49
C LEU A 7 -28.84 14.80 -6.73
N CYS A 8 -27.73 14.10 -6.50
CA CYS A 8 -26.39 14.63 -6.79
C CYS A 8 -26.15 14.85 -8.29
N ARG A 9 -26.60 13.92 -9.16
CA ARG A 9 -26.49 14.05 -10.62
C ARG A 9 -27.32 15.22 -11.15
N GLU A 10 -28.52 15.45 -10.60
CA GLU A 10 -29.32 16.63 -10.90
C GLU A 10 -28.58 17.91 -10.49
N ARG A 11 -28.09 17.96 -9.25
CA ARG A 11 -27.31 19.10 -8.76
C ARG A 11 -26.06 19.38 -9.61
N ALA A 12 -25.34 18.34 -10.02
CA ALA A 12 -24.16 18.49 -10.87
C ALA A 12 -24.52 19.11 -12.23
N ARG A 13 -25.65 18.71 -12.84
CA ARG A 13 -26.16 19.31 -14.07
C ARG A 13 -26.56 20.76 -13.89
N GLU A 14 -27.27 21.09 -12.82
CA GLU A 14 -27.67 22.48 -12.50
C GLU A 14 -26.46 23.40 -12.28
N ALA A 15 -25.41 22.87 -11.64
CA ALA A 15 -24.17 23.59 -11.39
C ALA A 15 -23.23 23.64 -12.61
N GLY A 16 -23.61 23.06 -13.75
CA GLY A 16 -22.81 23.04 -14.97
C GLY A 16 -21.52 22.23 -14.86
N LEU A 17 -21.44 21.29 -13.92
CA LEU A 17 -20.25 20.48 -13.70
C LEU A 17 -20.08 19.43 -14.81
N PRO A 18 -18.83 19.04 -15.13
CA PRO A 18 -18.57 17.96 -16.09
C PRO A 18 -19.32 16.68 -15.70
N ALA A 19 -19.87 15.97 -16.68
CA ALA A 19 -20.56 14.69 -16.44
C ALA A 19 -19.67 13.68 -15.67
N ALA A 20 -18.36 13.70 -15.95
CA ALA A 20 -17.37 12.90 -15.23
C ALA A 20 -17.40 13.13 -13.71
N THR A 21 -17.62 14.36 -13.24
CA THR A 21 -17.69 14.70 -11.81
C THR A 21 -18.84 14.00 -11.11
N ALA A 22 -20.00 13.87 -11.78
CA ALA A 22 -21.14 13.15 -11.25
C ALA A 22 -20.93 11.62 -11.26
N HIS A 23 -20.23 11.10 -12.28
CA HIS A 23 -19.87 9.67 -12.35
C HIS A 23 -18.93 9.21 -11.24
N LEU A 24 -18.17 10.12 -10.61
CA LEU A 24 -17.34 9.81 -9.44
C LEU A 24 -18.18 9.35 -8.24
N LEU A 25 -19.45 9.77 -8.15
CA LEU A 25 -20.35 9.34 -7.08
C LEU A 25 -20.85 7.90 -7.29
N ASP A 26 -20.73 7.41 -8.52
CA ASP A 26 -21.00 6.02 -8.91
C ASP A 26 -19.78 5.11 -8.78
N ALA A 27 -18.62 5.65 -8.35
CA ALA A 27 -17.57 4.81 -7.82
C ALA A 27 -18.23 3.87 -6.80
N PHE A 28 -17.79 2.61 -6.76
CA PHE A 28 -18.24 1.55 -5.84
C PHE A 28 -19.34 0.59 -6.34
N ASP A 29 -19.85 0.70 -7.59
CA ASP A 29 -20.81 -0.25 -8.24
C ASP A 29 -21.86 -0.87 -7.29
N ARG A 30 -22.44 -0.03 -6.43
CA ARG A 30 -23.34 -0.44 -5.34
C ARG A 30 -24.62 0.36 -5.39
N ARG A 31 -25.74 -0.36 -5.27
CA ARG A 31 -27.07 0.25 -5.20
C ARG A 31 -27.14 1.19 -3.98
N PRO A 32 -27.39 2.48 -4.20
CA PRO A 32 -27.43 3.46 -3.13
C PRO A 32 -28.57 3.17 -2.15
N LEU A 33 -28.33 3.39 -0.85
CA LEU A 33 -29.38 3.29 0.16
C LEU A 33 -30.37 4.45 0.00
N PRO A 34 -31.68 4.18 0.06
CA PRO A 34 -32.69 5.21 -0.15
C PRO A 34 -32.61 6.28 0.94
N VAL A 35 -32.84 7.54 0.57
CA VAL A 35 -32.89 8.68 1.51
C VAL A 35 -34.31 9.18 1.73
N ARG A 36 -34.54 9.80 2.90
CA ARG A 36 -35.81 10.46 3.22
C ARG A 36 -35.91 11.83 2.58
N GLN A 37 -34.78 12.48 2.38
CA GLN A 37 -34.65 13.79 1.75
C GLN A 37 -34.92 13.67 0.26
N ASP A 38 -35.80 14.52 -0.23
CA ASP A 38 -36.27 14.58 -1.62
C ASP A 38 -35.74 15.80 -2.36
N THR A 39 -35.01 16.70 -1.68
CA THR A 39 -34.37 17.87 -2.26
C THR A 39 -32.88 17.92 -1.93
N TRP A 40 -32.08 18.54 -2.81
CA TRP A 40 -30.65 18.71 -2.62
C TRP A 40 -30.28 19.46 -1.32
N PRO A 41 -30.87 20.64 -1.01
CA PRO A 41 -30.52 21.37 0.21
C PRO A 41 -30.80 20.57 1.49
N ALA A 42 -31.94 19.86 1.54
CA ALA A 42 -32.27 19.02 2.68
C ALA A 42 -31.30 17.84 2.84
N LEU A 43 -30.86 17.23 1.73
CA LEU A 43 -29.90 16.14 1.73
C LEU A 43 -28.51 16.60 2.22
N LEU A 44 -28.02 17.72 1.70
CA LEU A 44 -26.73 18.29 2.09
C LEU A 44 -26.72 18.62 3.59
N GLU A 45 -27.75 19.32 4.08
CA GLU A 45 -27.86 19.69 5.49
C GLU A 45 -27.95 18.45 6.40
N ALA A 46 -28.69 17.43 5.99
CA ALA A 46 -28.76 16.17 6.72
C ALA A 46 -27.38 15.47 6.80
N CYS A 47 -26.59 15.50 5.72
CA CYS A 47 -25.24 14.93 5.73
C CYS A 47 -24.28 15.71 6.62
N ARG A 48 -24.35 17.04 6.60
CA ARG A 48 -23.56 17.92 7.50
C ARG A 48 -23.88 17.64 8.96
N ALA A 49 -25.17 17.56 9.30
CA ALA A 49 -25.62 17.29 10.66
C ALA A 49 -25.25 15.88 11.17
N ASP A 50 -25.21 14.88 10.29
CA ASP A 50 -24.86 13.48 10.65
C ASP A 50 -23.36 13.26 10.85
N LEU A 51 -22.49 14.11 10.29
CA LEU A 51 -21.04 13.87 10.28
C LEU A 51 -20.42 13.58 11.66
N PRO A 52 -20.75 14.31 12.75
CA PRO A 52 -20.20 14.00 14.08
C PRO A 52 -20.64 12.62 14.61
N ASP A 53 -21.90 12.24 14.39
CA ASP A 53 -22.43 10.93 14.79
C ASP A 53 -21.84 9.82 13.91
N LEU A 54 -21.72 10.04 12.60
CA LEU A 54 -21.10 9.12 11.67
C LEU A 54 -19.64 8.83 12.07
N ALA A 55 -18.86 9.85 12.46
CA ALA A 55 -17.50 9.65 12.94
C ALA A 55 -17.46 8.81 14.24
N ALA A 56 -18.42 9.01 15.16
CA ALA A 56 -18.55 8.19 16.36
C ALA A 56 -18.91 6.74 16.02
N ARG A 57 -19.83 6.52 15.07
CA ARG A 57 -20.19 5.19 14.55
C ARG A 57 -19.00 4.52 13.88
N VAL A 58 -18.24 5.20 13.02
CA VAL A 58 -16.99 4.67 12.44
C VAL A 58 -16.06 4.17 13.55
N ARG A 59 -15.78 5.00 14.57
CA ARG A 59 -14.91 4.59 15.68
C ARG A 59 -15.45 3.35 16.41
N GLY A 60 -16.76 3.29 16.69
CA GLY A 60 -17.38 2.19 17.42
C GLY A 60 -17.39 0.87 16.64
N HIS A 61 -17.86 0.90 15.39
CA HIS A 61 -17.92 -0.29 14.53
C HIS A 61 -16.53 -0.81 14.19
N LEU A 62 -15.59 0.08 13.86
CA LEU A 62 -14.27 -0.36 13.42
C LEU A 62 -13.41 -0.88 14.57
N ALA A 63 -13.64 -0.46 15.82
CA ALA A 63 -12.94 -1.01 16.99
C ALA A 63 -13.24 -2.50 17.24
N GLN A 64 -14.21 -3.09 16.53
CA GLN A 64 -14.50 -4.52 16.54
C GLN A 64 -13.66 -5.31 15.53
N GLU A 65 -13.08 -4.63 14.53
CA GLU A 65 -12.33 -5.23 13.42
C GLU A 65 -10.84 -4.89 13.51
N VAL A 66 -10.51 -3.70 14.00
CA VAL A 66 -9.16 -3.17 14.17
C VAL A 66 -8.98 -2.65 15.60
N ASP A 67 -7.76 -2.27 16.00
CA ASP A 67 -7.55 -1.73 17.34
C ASP A 67 -8.22 -0.35 17.53
N ALA A 68 -8.48 0.02 18.79
CA ALA A 68 -9.18 1.26 19.13
C ALA A 68 -8.44 2.53 18.64
N ALA A 69 -7.11 2.51 18.57
CA ALA A 69 -6.32 3.63 18.10
C ALA A 69 -6.45 3.80 16.58
N GLN A 70 -6.47 2.70 15.83
CA GLN A 70 -6.75 2.68 14.38
C GLN A 70 -8.18 3.13 14.09
N ALA A 71 -9.17 2.62 14.81
CA ALA A 71 -10.57 3.03 14.63
C ALA A 71 -10.74 4.55 14.87
N ALA A 72 -10.09 5.09 15.90
CA ALA A 72 -10.08 6.53 16.16
C ALA A 72 -9.36 7.33 15.07
N MET A 73 -8.29 6.79 14.47
CA MET A 73 -7.59 7.41 13.34
C MET A 73 -8.51 7.53 12.12
N PHE A 74 -9.24 6.47 11.76
CA PHE A 74 -10.18 6.51 10.64
C PHE A 74 -11.30 7.53 10.84
N ALA A 75 -11.85 7.61 12.06
CA ALA A 75 -12.85 8.62 12.40
C ALA A 75 -12.29 10.05 12.26
N ARG A 76 -11.08 10.33 12.75
CA ARG A 76 -10.43 11.65 12.58
C ARG A 76 -10.18 11.99 11.11
N ARG A 77 -9.77 11.01 10.31
CA ARG A 77 -9.54 11.21 8.88
C ARG A 77 -10.84 11.54 8.15
N LEU A 78 -11.93 10.84 8.46
CA LEU A 78 -13.26 11.14 7.92
C LEU A 78 -13.63 12.62 8.17
N THR A 79 -13.52 13.07 9.43
CA THR A 79 -13.82 14.47 9.78
C THR A 79 -12.90 15.46 9.07
N SER A 80 -11.61 15.14 8.97
CA SER A 80 -10.64 16.03 8.29
C SER A 80 -10.94 16.16 6.81
N VAL A 81 -11.21 15.05 6.12
CA VAL A 81 -11.58 15.07 4.70
C VAL A 81 -12.91 15.80 4.49
N ALA A 82 -13.91 15.58 5.35
CA ALA A 82 -15.17 16.31 5.25
C ALA A 82 -14.98 17.83 5.39
N GLY A 83 -14.12 18.29 6.31
CA GLY A 83 -13.77 19.71 6.43
C GLY A 83 -13.10 20.27 5.16
N LEU A 84 -12.17 19.51 4.57
CA LEU A 84 -11.52 19.89 3.31
C LEU A 84 -12.53 19.99 2.15
N LEU A 85 -13.55 19.12 2.12
CA LEU A 85 -14.59 19.17 1.10
C LEU A 85 -15.50 20.39 1.25
N GLU A 86 -15.75 20.86 2.47
CA GLU A 86 -16.47 22.12 2.71
C GLU A 86 -15.66 23.32 2.19
N GLU A 87 -14.34 23.31 2.39
CA GLU A 87 -13.44 24.38 1.92
C GLU A 87 -13.33 24.42 0.38
N LEU A 88 -13.51 23.30 -0.31
CA LEU A 88 -13.47 23.22 -1.79
C LEU A 88 -14.65 23.96 -2.46
N GLY A 89 -15.72 24.26 -1.72
CA GLY A 89 -16.81 25.12 -2.15
C GLY A 89 -18.13 24.41 -2.49
N GLU A 90 -19.19 25.21 -2.63
CA GLU A 90 -20.60 24.79 -2.68
C GLU A 90 -21.05 24.07 -3.97
N SER A 91 -20.17 23.94 -4.96
CA SER A 91 -20.44 23.18 -6.20
C SER A 91 -19.93 21.74 -6.06
N VAL A 92 -18.64 21.52 -6.28
CA VAL A 92 -18.02 20.18 -6.28
C VAL A 92 -17.81 19.66 -4.85
N GLY A 93 -17.40 20.52 -3.93
CA GLY A 93 -17.13 20.16 -2.54
C GLY A 93 -18.35 19.55 -1.85
N SER A 94 -19.50 20.21 -1.95
CA SER A 94 -20.75 19.70 -1.36
C SER A 94 -21.22 18.38 -1.98
N LEU A 95 -21.02 18.16 -3.28
CA LEU A 95 -21.32 16.87 -3.93
C LEU A 95 -20.45 15.75 -3.38
N PHE A 96 -19.15 15.99 -3.25
CA PHE A 96 -18.21 15.02 -2.68
C PHE A 96 -18.48 14.78 -1.20
N LEU A 97 -18.91 15.81 -0.44
CA LEU A 97 -19.28 15.64 0.96
C LEU A 97 -20.48 14.70 1.12
N VAL A 98 -21.53 14.91 0.32
CA VAL A 98 -22.69 13.99 0.31
C VAL A 98 -22.25 12.60 -0.08
N GLY A 99 -21.44 12.45 -1.14
CA GLY A 99 -20.88 11.16 -1.54
C GLY A 99 -20.12 10.46 -0.40
N LEU A 100 -19.23 11.17 0.28
CA LEU A 100 -18.45 10.67 1.41
C LEU A 100 -19.34 10.17 2.55
N VAL A 101 -20.25 11.03 3.03
CA VAL A 101 -21.13 10.71 4.17
C VAL A 101 -22.05 9.53 3.84
N ARG A 102 -22.66 9.54 2.65
CA ARG A 102 -23.59 8.48 2.23
C ARG A 102 -22.87 7.16 2.02
N ARG A 103 -21.72 7.14 1.32
CA ARG A 103 -20.97 5.90 1.07
C ARG A 103 -20.38 5.31 2.35
N VAL A 104 -19.87 6.12 3.28
CA VAL A 104 -19.41 5.60 4.58
C VAL A 104 -20.57 5.05 5.39
N THR A 105 -21.74 5.70 5.37
CA THR A 105 -22.96 5.16 6.02
C THR A 105 -23.37 3.81 5.44
N GLU A 106 -23.33 3.66 4.11
CA GLU A 106 -23.62 2.41 3.42
C GLU A 106 -22.65 1.30 3.80
N VAL A 107 -21.35 1.59 3.89
CA VAL A 107 -20.32 0.65 4.34
C VAL A 107 -20.58 0.19 5.78
N LEU A 108 -20.95 1.10 6.68
CA LEU A 108 -21.23 0.75 8.07
C LEU A 108 -22.49 -0.12 8.24
N ALA A 109 -23.48 0.06 7.38
CA ALA A 109 -24.71 -0.74 7.36
C ALA A 109 -24.51 -2.14 6.76
N ASP A 110 -23.39 -2.38 6.08
CA ASP A 110 -23.08 -3.62 5.40
C ASP A 110 -22.28 -4.60 6.30
N GLN A 111 -22.02 -5.80 5.78
CA GLN A 111 -21.23 -6.84 6.43
C GLN A 111 -19.74 -6.44 6.56
N ALA A 112 -19.10 -7.00 7.58
CA ALA A 112 -17.65 -6.92 7.77
C ALA A 112 -16.90 -7.63 6.62
N PRO A 113 -15.63 -7.26 6.33
CA PRO A 113 -14.86 -6.20 6.98
C PRO A 113 -15.21 -4.80 6.46
N ARG A 114 -15.37 -3.82 7.36
CA ARG A 114 -15.73 -2.43 7.07
C ARG A 114 -14.52 -1.51 7.09
N ALA A 115 -13.51 -1.80 7.91
CA ALA A 115 -12.42 -0.85 8.17
C ALA A 115 -11.66 -0.42 6.91
N LEU A 116 -11.32 -1.39 6.06
CA LEU A 116 -10.62 -1.17 4.79
C LEU A 116 -11.47 -0.39 3.79
N ARG A 117 -12.76 -0.67 3.77
CA ARG A 117 -13.75 -0.05 2.88
C ARG A 117 -13.99 1.41 3.26
N VAL A 118 -14.14 1.69 4.56
CA VAL A 118 -14.22 3.07 5.08
C VAL A 118 -12.95 3.84 4.73
N ARG A 119 -11.77 3.24 4.97
CA ARG A 119 -10.49 3.87 4.61
C ARG A 119 -10.43 4.20 3.12
N ALA A 120 -10.83 3.26 2.26
CA ALA A 120 -10.80 3.45 0.82
C ALA A 120 -11.72 4.59 0.37
N VAL A 121 -12.98 4.61 0.82
CA VAL A 121 -13.93 5.67 0.49
C VAL A 121 -13.43 7.04 0.95
N VAL A 122 -12.87 7.13 2.15
CA VAL A 122 -12.31 8.40 2.67
C VAL A 122 -11.10 8.86 1.84
N ASP A 123 -10.16 7.95 1.56
CA ASP A 123 -8.97 8.24 0.74
C ASP A 123 -9.38 8.61 -0.71
N TYR A 124 -10.49 8.08 -1.23
CA TYR A 124 -11.04 8.42 -2.55
C TYR A 124 -11.54 9.86 -2.64
N PHE A 125 -12.44 10.26 -1.74
CA PHE A 125 -12.97 11.62 -1.78
C PHE A 125 -11.89 12.67 -1.48
N TYR A 126 -10.90 12.32 -0.64
CA TYR A 126 -9.68 13.11 -0.50
C TYR A 126 -8.94 13.26 -1.85
N SER A 127 -8.73 12.15 -2.56
CA SER A 127 -8.03 12.13 -3.85
C SER A 127 -8.78 12.95 -4.92
N ARG A 128 -10.11 12.84 -4.95
CA ARG A 128 -10.94 13.62 -5.89
C ARG A 128 -10.91 15.11 -5.59
N ALA A 129 -10.93 15.49 -4.31
CA ALA A 129 -10.77 16.87 -3.89
C ALA A 129 -9.41 17.43 -4.34
N ALA A 130 -8.34 16.65 -4.19
CA ALA A 130 -7.00 17.05 -4.64
C ALA A 130 -6.94 17.29 -6.15
N VAL A 131 -7.46 16.35 -6.94
CA VAL A 131 -7.47 16.49 -8.41
C VAL A 131 -8.28 17.72 -8.84
N GLU A 132 -9.43 17.95 -8.22
CA GLU A 132 -10.27 19.12 -8.52
C GLU A 132 -9.56 20.43 -8.19
N LEU A 133 -8.95 20.52 -7.00
CA LEU A 133 -8.23 21.71 -6.54
C LEU A 133 -7.12 22.14 -7.50
N HIS A 134 -6.51 21.17 -8.21
CA HIS A 134 -5.39 21.40 -9.12
C HIS A 134 -5.75 21.27 -10.60
N ALA A 135 -7.04 21.11 -10.95
CA ALA A 135 -7.48 20.83 -12.32
C ALA A 135 -7.17 21.95 -13.31
N ASP A 136 -7.19 23.21 -12.87
CA ASP A 136 -6.95 24.40 -13.70
C ASP A 136 -5.45 24.73 -13.88
N GLY A 137 -4.56 23.97 -13.23
CA GLY A 137 -3.11 24.18 -13.30
C GLY A 137 -2.44 23.57 -14.55
N PRO A 138 -1.29 24.09 -14.99
CA PRO A 138 -0.52 23.49 -16.09
C PRO A 138 0.20 22.24 -15.60
N GLY A 139 -0.53 21.12 -15.48
CA GLY A 139 0.07 19.82 -15.18
C GLY A 139 1.08 19.44 -16.26
N ARG A 140 2.32 19.15 -15.85
CA ARG A 140 3.42 18.79 -16.75
C ARG A 140 3.60 17.28 -16.79
N PRO A 141 3.93 16.69 -17.96
CA PRO A 141 4.30 15.29 -18.06
C PRO A 141 5.52 14.96 -17.18
N TYR A 142 5.58 13.74 -16.63
CA TYR A 142 6.68 13.33 -15.76
C TYR A 142 8.06 13.48 -16.41
N ALA A 143 8.20 13.13 -17.70
CA ALA A 143 9.46 13.27 -18.43
C ALA A 143 10.00 14.71 -18.40
N GLU A 144 9.12 15.69 -18.59
CA GLU A 144 9.50 17.11 -18.61
C GLU A 144 9.96 17.61 -17.23
N LEU A 145 9.34 17.10 -16.15
CA LEU A 145 9.73 17.40 -14.79
C LEU A 145 11.07 16.74 -14.44
N LEU A 146 11.28 15.49 -14.89
CA LEU A 146 12.50 14.72 -14.66
C LEU A 146 13.72 15.36 -15.36
N ASP A 147 13.55 15.90 -16.57
CA ASP A 147 14.64 16.58 -17.30
C ASP A 147 15.19 17.81 -16.56
N GLY A 148 14.34 18.46 -15.75
CA GLY A 148 14.71 19.64 -14.97
C GLY A 148 15.34 19.34 -13.60
N MET A 149 15.36 18.07 -13.17
CA MET A 149 15.82 17.72 -11.83
C MET A 149 17.35 17.74 -11.71
N ARG A 150 17.84 17.96 -10.49
CA ARG A 150 19.28 17.88 -10.19
C ARG A 150 19.57 16.72 -9.26
N TRP A 151 20.53 15.89 -9.67
CA TRP A 151 21.07 14.82 -8.87
C TRP A 151 22.21 15.34 -7.99
N ALA A 152 22.16 15.01 -6.71
CA ALA A 152 23.22 15.24 -5.75
C ALA A 152 23.88 13.90 -5.40
N ASP A 153 25.22 13.90 -5.39
CA ASP A 153 25.97 12.73 -4.95
C ASP A 153 25.81 12.52 -3.44
N VAL A 154 25.41 11.31 -3.05
CA VAL A 154 25.30 10.89 -1.65
C VAL A 154 26.56 10.12 -1.24
N GLY A 155 27.07 9.30 -2.15
CA GLY A 155 28.26 8.50 -1.99
C GLY A 155 28.57 7.77 -3.30
N PRO A 156 29.66 6.98 -3.39
CA PRO A 156 30.01 6.32 -4.64
C PRO A 156 28.84 5.47 -5.15
N GLY A 157 28.42 5.62 -6.41
CA GLY A 157 27.29 4.86 -6.97
C GLY A 157 25.91 5.14 -6.35
N VAL A 158 25.75 6.19 -5.52
CA VAL A 158 24.46 6.58 -4.93
C VAL A 158 24.21 8.06 -5.12
N GLN A 159 23.10 8.39 -5.77
CA GLN A 159 22.66 9.76 -6.03
C GLN A 159 21.22 9.97 -5.58
N HIS A 160 20.90 11.17 -5.10
CA HIS A 160 19.56 11.57 -4.68
C HIS A 160 19.10 12.79 -5.47
N ALA A 161 17.82 12.82 -5.82
CA ALA A 161 17.16 13.97 -6.40
C ALA A 161 15.77 14.16 -5.78
N LEU A 162 15.33 15.41 -5.71
CA LEU A 162 13.97 15.76 -5.34
C LEU A 162 13.24 16.25 -6.59
N LEU A 163 12.16 15.56 -6.94
CA LEU A 163 11.24 15.95 -8.01
C LEU A 163 10.07 16.72 -7.40
N GLU A 164 10.06 18.03 -7.63
CA GLU A 164 8.98 18.94 -7.25
C GLU A 164 8.42 19.67 -8.47
N GLY A 165 7.10 19.89 -8.48
CA GLY A 165 6.44 20.67 -9.54
C GLY A 165 5.01 20.23 -9.82
N PRO A 166 4.31 20.93 -10.73
CA PRO A 166 2.93 20.60 -11.10
C PRO A 166 2.92 19.36 -11.98
N GLY A 167 2.59 18.20 -11.39
CA GLY A 167 2.43 16.95 -12.11
C GLY A 167 1.03 16.78 -12.72
N PRO A 168 0.78 15.66 -13.41
CA PRO A 168 -0.49 15.41 -14.10
C PRO A 168 -1.72 15.32 -13.19
N LEU A 169 -1.53 14.94 -11.91
CA LEU A 169 -2.60 14.74 -10.93
C LEU A 169 -2.53 15.72 -9.76
N GLY A 170 -1.73 16.79 -9.91
CA GLY A 170 -1.44 17.75 -8.86
C GLY A 170 0.06 17.88 -8.55
N PRO A 171 0.43 18.67 -7.54
CA PRO A 171 1.81 18.95 -7.19
C PRO A 171 2.54 17.70 -6.71
N LEU A 172 3.80 17.55 -7.10
CA LEU A 172 4.64 16.42 -6.74
C LEU A 172 5.64 16.81 -5.66
N HIS A 173 5.91 15.88 -4.76
CA HIS A 173 7.09 15.86 -3.90
C HIS A 173 7.58 14.41 -3.85
N VAL A 174 8.54 14.08 -4.72
CA VAL A 174 9.04 12.71 -4.88
C VAL A 174 10.55 12.68 -4.70
N ASN A 175 11.00 11.93 -3.69
CA ASN A 175 12.41 11.66 -3.49
C ASN A 175 12.83 10.47 -4.36
N LEU A 176 13.82 10.68 -5.21
CA LEU A 176 14.40 9.67 -6.09
C LEU A 176 15.80 9.32 -5.60
N LEU A 177 16.10 8.03 -5.46
CA LEU A 177 17.40 7.53 -5.06
C LEU A 177 17.91 6.55 -6.12
N ALA A 178 18.93 6.95 -6.88
CA ALA A 178 19.58 6.12 -7.86
C ALA A 178 20.76 5.38 -7.21
N VAL A 179 20.82 4.06 -7.41
CA VAL A 179 21.77 3.15 -6.78
C VAL A 179 22.39 2.27 -7.85
N ARG A 180 23.71 2.24 -7.91
CA ARG A 180 24.49 1.45 -8.87
C ARG A 180 25.67 0.80 -8.18
N ASP A 181 25.93 -0.47 -8.51
CA ASP A 181 27.06 -1.25 -8.02
C ASP A 181 27.17 -1.31 -6.48
N ARG A 182 26.02 -1.32 -5.79
CA ARG A 182 25.92 -1.36 -4.31
C ARG A 182 25.26 -2.62 -3.78
N ARG A 183 25.61 -2.98 -2.55
CA ARG A 183 24.92 -4.02 -1.80
C ARG A 183 23.66 -3.46 -1.17
N LEU A 184 22.60 -4.23 -1.24
CA LEU A 184 21.38 -4.00 -0.49
C LEU A 184 21.39 -4.89 0.75
N HIS A 185 20.76 -4.41 1.81
CA HIS A 185 20.49 -5.20 3.00
C HIS A 185 19.05 -5.00 3.44
N ALA A 186 18.25 -6.06 3.34
CA ALA A 186 16.89 -6.08 3.87
C ALA A 186 16.94 -6.38 5.36
N VAL A 187 16.32 -5.53 6.18
CA VAL A 187 16.38 -5.60 7.63
C VAL A 187 14.99 -5.66 8.26
N ASP A 188 14.87 -6.50 9.28
CA ASP A 188 13.70 -6.52 10.17
C ASP A 188 13.93 -5.46 11.23
N ASP A 189 13.27 -4.31 11.05
CA ASP A 189 13.47 -3.15 11.91
C ASP A 189 12.39 -3.01 12.98
N ARG A 190 11.52 -4.01 13.16
CA ARG A 190 10.51 -4.03 14.23
C ARG A 190 11.07 -3.76 15.64
N PRO A 191 12.29 -4.19 16.02
CA PRO A 191 12.84 -3.89 17.33
C PRO A 191 13.13 -2.40 17.57
N SER A 192 13.53 -1.65 16.53
CA SER A 192 13.88 -0.23 16.66
C SER A 192 12.76 0.68 16.20
N GLY A 193 12.19 0.42 15.03
CA GLY A 193 11.20 1.28 14.39
C GLY A 193 11.74 2.59 13.81
N ASP A 194 13.05 2.84 13.92
CA ASP A 194 13.72 4.09 13.57
C ASP A 194 14.73 3.84 12.45
N LEU A 195 14.30 4.16 11.23
CA LEU A 195 15.11 3.98 10.03
C LEU A 195 16.39 4.83 10.04
N VAL A 196 16.39 6.01 10.68
CA VAL A 196 17.60 6.84 10.76
C VAL A 196 18.63 6.19 11.67
N ALA A 197 18.19 5.72 12.83
CA ALA A 197 19.05 4.97 13.74
C ALA A 197 19.61 3.72 13.07
N ARG A 198 18.77 3.00 12.32
CA ARG A 198 19.18 1.82 11.54
C ARG A 198 20.23 2.14 10.48
N VAL A 199 20.01 3.15 9.64
CA VAL A 199 20.95 3.57 8.59
C VAL A 199 22.31 3.93 9.21
N ARG A 200 22.31 4.68 10.32
CA ARG A 200 23.54 5.01 11.06
C ARG A 200 24.24 3.79 11.62
N ALA A 201 23.50 2.87 12.25
CA ALA A 201 24.07 1.69 12.89
C ALA A 201 24.75 0.73 11.89
N GLU A 202 24.19 0.61 10.69
CA GLU A 202 24.70 -0.27 9.62
C GLU A 202 25.73 0.45 8.72
N GLY A 203 25.99 1.73 8.94
CA GLY A 203 26.88 2.53 8.09
C GLY A 203 26.37 2.69 6.64
N ALA A 204 25.06 2.58 6.44
CA ALA A 204 24.44 2.67 5.12
C ALA A 204 24.45 4.11 4.59
N LEU A 205 24.51 4.26 3.26
CA LEU A 205 24.42 5.56 2.58
C LEU A 205 22.98 6.09 2.54
N ALA A 206 22.00 5.18 2.53
CA ALA A 206 20.58 5.49 2.49
C ALA A 206 19.74 4.31 2.96
N GLY A 207 18.46 4.55 3.23
CA GLY A 207 17.49 3.51 3.53
C GLY A 207 16.07 3.90 3.11
N VAL A 208 15.27 2.91 2.73
CA VAL A 208 13.84 3.07 2.43
C VAL A 208 13.01 2.08 3.22
N SER A 209 11.76 2.44 3.55
CA SER A 209 10.80 1.47 4.09
C SER A 209 10.61 0.29 3.13
N GLY A 210 10.46 -0.90 3.70
CA GLY A 210 10.50 -2.17 2.98
C GLY A 210 9.13 -2.67 2.50
N GLY A 211 8.93 -3.97 2.67
CA GLY A 211 7.76 -4.71 2.23
C GLY A 211 6.58 -4.61 3.18
N PHE A 212 5.48 -5.24 2.77
CA PHE A 212 4.25 -5.26 3.56
C PHE A 212 4.40 -6.04 4.87
N PHE A 213 3.49 -5.77 5.79
CA PHE A 213 3.39 -6.46 7.06
C PHE A 213 1.93 -6.62 7.49
N LEU A 214 1.66 -7.58 8.38
CA LEU A 214 0.33 -7.81 8.94
C LEU A 214 -0.11 -6.61 9.77
N TYR A 215 -1.30 -6.06 9.52
CA TYR A 215 -1.72 -4.87 10.27
C TYR A 215 -3.21 -4.77 10.53
N SER A 216 -4.02 -4.88 9.48
CA SER A 216 -5.45 -4.58 9.53
C SER A 216 -6.32 -5.82 9.31
N GLU A 217 -5.70 -6.99 9.15
CA GLU A 217 -6.42 -8.24 9.02
C GLU A 217 -7.13 -8.59 10.36
N PRO A 218 -8.42 -8.95 10.31
CA PRO A 218 -9.23 -9.14 11.51
C PRO A 218 -8.86 -10.41 12.29
N ASP A 219 -8.26 -11.41 11.63
CA ASP A 219 -7.92 -12.73 12.17
C ASP A 219 -6.41 -12.89 12.49
N ILE A 220 -5.68 -11.78 12.69
CA ILE A 220 -4.29 -11.83 13.19
C ILE A 220 -4.29 -12.36 14.63
N ALA A 221 -3.84 -13.60 14.80
CA ALA A 221 -3.69 -14.27 16.08
C ALA A 221 -2.37 -15.06 16.15
N PRO A 222 -1.87 -15.37 17.36
CA PRO A 222 -0.69 -16.22 17.53
C PRO A 222 -0.80 -17.51 16.70
N PRO A 223 0.29 -17.94 16.04
CA PRO A 223 1.67 -17.45 16.18
C PRO A 223 1.98 -16.15 15.41
N CYS A 224 1.10 -15.72 14.49
CA CYS A 224 1.26 -14.46 13.76
C CYS A 224 1.02 -13.26 14.68
N ARG A 225 1.69 -12.15 14.40
CA ARG A 225 1.58 -10.90 15.13
C ARG A 225 1.40 -9.75 14.17
N ARG A 226 0.75 -8.68 14.64
CA ARG A 226 0.78 -7.41 13.94
C ARG A 226 2.23 -7.00 13.77
N THR A 227 2.55 -6.43 12.62
CA THR A 227 3.87 -6.03 12.13
C THR A 227 4.73 -7.16 11.56
N ASP A 228 4.33 -8.43 11.65
CA ASP A 228 5.08 -9.51 10.96
C ASP A 228 5.18 -9.25 9.45
N PRO A 229 6.36 -9.42 8.84
CA PRO A 229 6.55 -9.22 7.40
C PRO A 229 5.72 -10.21 6.59
N VAL A 230 5.24 -9.76 5.44
CA VAL A 230 4.34 -10.54 4.57
C VAL A 230 5.00 -10.79 3.21
N GLY A 231 5.08 -12.07 2.83
CA GLY A 231 5.74 -12.51 1.61
C GLY A 231 7.26 -12.67 1.80
N LEU A 232 7.98 -12.82 0.68
CA LEU A 232 9.41 -13.07 0.68
C LEU A 232 10.18 -12.05 1.52
N PHE A 233 11.04 -12.55 2.40
CA PHE A 233 11.99 -11.73 3.14
C PHE A 233 13.30 -12.49 3.34
N VAL A 234 14.37 -12.03 2.69
CA VAL A 234 15.71 -12.62 2.73
C VAL A 234 16.70 -11.55 3.19
N SER A 235 17.46 -11.85 4.24
CA SER A 235 18.45 -10.95 4.83
C SER A 235 19.81 -11.63 4.85
N ALA A 236 20.81 -11.06 4.15
CA ALA A 236 22.19 -11.57 4.12
C ALA A 236 22.30 -13.08 3.78
N GLY A 237 21.50 -13.55 2.82
CA GLY A 237 21.45 -14.94 2.35
C GLY A 237 20.51 -15.84 3.17
N GLU A 238 20.05 -15.41 4.34
CA GLU A 238 19.13 -16.16 5.17
C GLU A 238 17.67 -15.89 4.76
N VAL A 239 16.94 -16.95 4.42
CA VAL A 239 15.49 -16.86 4.19
C VAL A 239 14.81 -16.69 5.55
N VAL A 240 14.29 -15.49 5.83
CA VAL A 240 13.52 -15.22 7.06
C VAL A 240 12.06 -15.60 6.85
N ASN A 241 11.50 -15.23 5.69
CA ASN A 241 10.15 -15.63 5.27
C ASN A 241 10.20 -16.11 3.81
N PRO A 242 9.70 -17.32 3.49
CA PRO A 242 9.57 -17.76 2.11
C PRO A 242 8.59 -16.87 1.33
N PRO A 243 8.57 -16.96 -0.01
CA PRO A 243 7.62 -16.22 -0.85
C PRO A 243 6.20 -16.80 -0.72
N VAL A 244 5.56 -16.61 0.44
CA VAL A 244 4.24 -17.18 0.76
C VAL A 244 3.21 -16.82 -0.31
N PHE A 245 3.22 -15.59 -0.80
CA PHE A 245 2.35 -15.10 -1.87
C PHE A 245 3.19 -14.86 -3.13
N ALA A 246 2.63 -15.15 -4.30
CA ALA A 246 3.25 -14.97 -5.61
C ALA A 246 3.37 -13.49 -6.00
N ARG A 247 4.16 -12.70 -5.24
CA ARG A 247 4.25 -11.25 -5.38
C ARG A 247 5.52 -10.80 -6.08
N GLY A 248 5.44 -9.64 -6.71
CA GLY A 248 6.60 -8.85 -7.08
C GLY A 248 7.52 -8.62 -5.88
N ALA A 249 8.80 -8.89 -6.09
CA ALA A 249 9.84 -8.74 -5.08
C ALA A 249 11.07 -8.05 -5.68
N LEU A 250 11.69 -7.18 -4.90
CA LEU A 250 13.01 -6.66 -5.20
C LEU A 250 14.04 -7.63 -4.60
N LEU A 251 14.97 -8.08 -5.44
CA LEU A 251 15.98 -9.07 -5.08
C LEU A 251 17.37 -8.56 -5.44
N GLN A 252 18.36 -9.00 -4.68
CA GLN A 252 19.75 -8.95 -5.05
C GLN A 252 20.37 -10.34 -4.86
N ASP A 253 21.06 -10.83 -5.89
CA ASP A 253 21.76 -12.11 -5.84
C ASP A 253 23.12 -11.99 -5.10
N PRO A 254 23.80 -13.11 -4.81
CA PRO A 254 25.13 -13.09 -4.19
C PRO A 254 26.19 -12.32 -4.99
N ASP A 255 26.05 -12.21 -6.30
CA ASP A 255 26.98 -11.46 -7.17
C ASP A 255 26.71 -9.95 -7.18
N GLY A 256 25.60 -9.51 -6.60
CA GLY A 256 25.23 -8.10 -6.46
C GLY A 256 24.26 -7.60 -7.53
N ARG A 257 23.79 -8.49 -8.41
CA ARG A 257 22.85 -8.15 -9.47
C ARG A 257 21.46 -8.01 -8.88
N VAL A 258 20.79 -6.93 -9.27
CA VAL A 258 19.44 -6.61 -8.83
C VAL A 258 18.43 -7.19 -9.81
N HIS A 259 17.35 -7.76 -9.28
CA HIS A 259 16.24 -8.30 -10.04
C HIS A 259 14.90 -7.82 -9.46
N ILE A 260 13.91 -7.67 -10.32
CA ILE A 260 12.51 -7.47 -9.92
C ILE A 260 11.72 -8.58 -10.58
N ASP A 261 11.25 -9.54 -9.78
CA ASP A 261 10.53 -10.72 -10.25
C ASP A 261 9.31 -11.01 -9.39
N ARG A 262 8.37 -11.77 -9.94
CA ARG A 262 7.29 -12.38 -9.16
C ARG A 262 7.75 -13.73 -8.62
N LEU A 263 7.80 -13.87 -7.29
CA LEU A 263 8.13 -15.14 -6.63
C LEU A 263 7.00 -15.57 -5.72
N GLY A 264 6.65 -16.85 -5.80
CA GLY A 264 5.71 -17.53 -4.92
C GLY A 264 6.30 -18.85 -4.42
N LEU A 265 5.52 -19.61 -3.63
CA LEU A 265 5.95 -20.91 -3.12
C LEU A 265 6.32 -21.93 -4.20
N PRO A 266 5.65 -22.02 -5.38
CA PRO A 266 6.01 -23.01 -6.40
C PRO A 266 7.50 -22.96 -6.78
N GLY A 267 8.16 -24.12 -6.76
CA GLY A 267 9.60 -24.28 -7.00
C GLY A 267 10.49 -24.11 -5.75
N CYS A 268 9.95 -23.63 -4.62
CA CYS A 268 10.67 -23.67 -3.34
C CYS A 268 10.78 -25.11 -2.84
N ARG A 269 11.88 -25.44 -2.17
CA ARG A 269 12.08 -26.74 -1.51
C ARG A 269 12.16 -26.54 -0.01
N PHE A 270 11.44 -27.39 0.74
CA PHE A 270 11.44 -27.39 2.19
C PHE A 270 12.04 -28.69 2.69
N THR A 271 13.00 -28.59 3.61
CA THR A 271 13.74 -29.74 4.12
C THR A 271 13.66 -29.82 5.64
N HIS A 272 13.44 -31.04 6.14
CA HIS A 272 13.53 -31.35 7.56
C HIS A 272 14.01 -32.79 7.75
N ALA A 273 14.95 -33.00 8.68
CA ALA A 273 15.51 -34.32 8.99
C ALA A 273 15.95 -35.12 7.74
N GLY A 274 16.55 -34.44 6.76
CA GLY A 274 17.04 -35.04 5.51
C GLY A 274 15.96 -35.36 4.46
N ARG A 275 14.67 -35.14 4.77
CA ARG A 275 13.57 -35.26 3.81
C ARG A 275 13.28 -33.90 3.20
N THR A 276 13.13 -33.86 1.89
CA THR A 276 12.86 -32.64 1.12
C THR A 276 11.58 -32.79 0.32
N VAL A 277 10.73 -31.77 0.38
CA VAL A 277 9.56 -31.63 -0.51
C VAL A 277 9.75 -30.39 -1.39
N GLU A 278 9.50 -30.53 -2.68
CA GLU A 278 9.43 -29.40 -3.61
C GLU A 278 7.97 -28.98 -3.77
N VAL A 279 7.71 -27.68 -3.66
CA VAL A 279 6.35 -27.16 -3.83
C VAL A 279 5.98 -27.14 -5.30
N THR A 280 5.06 -28.02 -5.67
CA THR A 280 4.36 -28.04 -6.96
C THR A 280 2.88 -27.70 -6.73
N PRO A 281 2.07 -27.46 -7.79
CA PRO A 281 0.65 -27.17 -7.61
C PRO A 281 -0.05 -28.22 -6.73
N GLY A 282 -0.71 -27.77 -5.66
CA GLY A 282 -1.40 -28.63 -4.69
C GLY A 282 -0.55 -29.13 -3.52
N VAL A 283 0.74 -28.81 -3.45
CA VAL A 283 1.62 -29.17 -2.31
C VAL A 283 1.55 -28.15 -1.19
N ALA A 284 1.32 -26.87 -1.49
CA ALA A 284 1.16 -25.82 -0.50
C ALA A 284 -0.10 -24.99 -0.75
N PHE A 285 -0.73 -24.53 0.32
CA PHE A 285 -1.96 -23.72 0.28
C PHE A 285 -1.81 -22.48 1.15
N THR A 286 -2.19 -21.34 0.60
CA THR A 286 -2.03 -20.02 1.18
C THR A 286 -3.39 -19.34 1.34
N ARG A 287 -3.41 -18.17 1.98
CA ARG A 287 -4.63 -17.37 2.10
C ARG A 287 -5.16 -16.83 0.76
N ALA A 288 -4.37 -16.91 -0.31
CA ALA A 288 -4.81 -16.60 -1.67
C ALA A 288 -5.65 -17.74 -2.29
N ASP A 289 -5.54 -18.96 -1.75
CA ASP A 289 -6.35 -20.13 -2.11
C ASP A 289 -7.63 -20.22 -1.25
N GLY A 290 -7.56 -19.69 -0.02
CA GLY A 290 -8.69 -19.61 0.91
C GLY A 290 -8.23 -19.69 2.37
N PRO A 291 -9.17 -19.55 3.32
CA PRO A 291 -8.84 -19.65 4.75
C PRO A 291 -8.52 -21.08 5.20
N GLU A 292 -8.93 -22.09 4.42
CA GLU A 292 -8.71 -23.51 4.72
C GLU A 292 -8.16 -24.26 3.50
N ALA A 293 -7.17 -25.11 3.74
CA ALA A 293 -6.63 -26.05 2.78
C ALA A 293 -7.60 -27.25 2.56
N PRO A 294 -7.54 -27.93 1.40
CA PRO A 294 -8.41 -29.07 1.09
C PRO A 294 -8.12 -30.31 1.94
N THR A 295 -6.92 -30.41 2.52
CA THR A 295 -6.52 -31.50 3.42
C THR A 295 -5.57 -30.98 4.51
N SER A 296 -5.38 -31.78 5.56
CA SER A 296 -4.52 -31.43 6.69
C SER A 296 -3.04 -31.55 6.31
N GLY A 297 -2.23 -30.58 6.73
CA GLY A 297 -0.79 -30.56 6.55
C GLY A 297 -0.07 -29.79 7.65
N LEU A 298 1.24 -29.61 7.50
CA LEU A 298 2.03 -28.77 8.40
C LEU A 298 1.61 -27.32 8.25
N LEU A 299 1.25 -26.67 9.34
CA LEU A 299 1.02 -25.24 9.38
C LEU A 299 2.39 -24.56 9.53
N VAL A 300 2.76 -23.70 8.60
CA VAL A 300 4.08 -23.06 8.57
C VAL A 300 3.93 -21.54 8.56
N VAL A 301 4.67 -20.86 9.43
CA VAL A 301 4.79 -19.39 9.46
C VAL A 301 6.28 -19.04 9.44
N GLY A 302 6.72 -18.23 8.47
CA GLY A 302 8.15 -18.07 8.20
C GLY A 302 8.75 -19.42 7.80
N ARG A 303 9.68 -19.91 8.63
CA ARG A 303 10.29 -21.23 8.48
C ARG A 303 9.90 -22.21 9.59
N THR A 304 8.99 -21.83 10.49
CA THR A 304 8.68 -22.62 11.67
C THR A 304 7.37 -23.37 11.49
N VAL A 305 7.37 -24.65 11.84
CA VAL A 305 6.16 -25.46 11.95
C VAL A 305 5.42 -25.06 13.21
N VAL A 306 4.22 -24.51 13.05
CA VAL A 306 3.41 -23.96 14.17
C VAL A 306 2.25 -24.86 14.56
N GLY A 307 1.99 -25.91 13.78
CA GLY A 307 0.89 -26.84 14.04
C GLY A 307 0.71 -27.83 12.91
N HIS A 308 -0.35 -28.63 13.01
CA HIS A 308 -0.83 -29.48 11.94
C HIS A 308 -2.33 -29.26 11.80
N GLY A 309 -2.81 -29.02 10.58
CA GLY A 309 -4.23 -28.75 10.35
C GLY A 309 -4.54 -28.29 8.94
N ARG A 310 -5.76 -27.78 8.77
CA ARG A 310 -6.28 -27.25 7.50
C ARG A 310 -6.38 -25.73 7.49
N VAL A 311 -6.51 -25.08 8.65
CA VAL A 311 -6.67 -23.63 8.75
C VAL A 311 -5.35 -22.96 8.40
N VAL A 312 -5.35 -22.21 7.30
CA VAL A 312 -4.15 -21.55 6.79
C VAL A 312 -3.79 -20.37 7.69
N PRO A 313 -2.58 -20.31 8.27
CA PRO A 313 -2.13 -19.15 9.04
C PRO A 313 -2.12 -17.88 8.18
N VAL A 314 -2.53 -16.74 8.73
CA VAL A 314 -2.71 -15.49 7.95
C VAL A 314 -1.44 -15.07 7.20
N GLY A 315 -0.27 -15.14 7.83
CA GLY A 315 1.03 -14.85 7.22
C GLY A 315 1.81 -16.08 6.76
N GLY A 316 1.14 -17.23 6.62
CA GLY A 316 1.78 -18.51 6.39
C GLY A 316 1.06 -19.39 5.36
N PHE A 317 1.32 -20.69 5.43
CA PHE A 317 0.79 -21.67 4.48
C PHE A 317 0.63 -23.05 5.14
N VAL A 318 -0.15 -23.91 4.50
CA VAL A 318 -0.22 -25.35 4.80
C VAL A 318 0.69 -26.08 3.83
N LEU A 319 1.64 -26.86 4.32
CA LEU A 319 2.56 -27.67 3.52
C LEU A 319 2.21 -29.16 3.63
N LEU A 320 2.12 -29.83 2.49
CA LEU A 320 1.89 -31.27 2.39
C LEU A 320 3.17 -32.03 2.06
N GLY A 321 3.21 -33.32 2.36
CA GLY A 321 4.28 -34.22 1.93
C GLY A 321 5.60 -34.11 2.70
N LEU A 322 5.60 -33.41 3.83
CA LEU A 322 6.72 -33.33 4.76
C LEU A 322 6.23 -33.58 6.20
N ASP A 323 7.03 -34.30 6.98
CA ASP A 323 6.79 -34.55 8.40
C ASP A 323 7.79 -33.75 9.23
N ALA A 324 7.30 -32.99 10.20
CA ALA A 324 8.12 -32.25 11.16
C ALA A 324 7.31 -31.94 12.43
N PRO A 325 7.93 -31.98 13.64
CA PRO A 325 7.23 -31.64 14.87
C PRO A 325 6.94 -30.14 14.97
N VAL A 326 5.92 -29.78 15.75
CA VAL A 326 5.65 -28.37 16.08
C VAL A 326 6.88 -27.76 16.79
N GLY A 327 7.27 -26.57 16.36
CA GLY A 327 8.49 -25.89 16.80
C GLY A 327 9.72 -26.21 15.94
N ALA A 328 9.65 -27.17 15.02
CA ALA A 328 10.72 -27.41 14.07
C ALA A 328 10.92 -26.21 13.14
N THR A 329 12.18 -25.92 12.82
CA THR A 329 12.54 -25.00 11.74
C THR A 329 12.84 -25.82 10.49
N LEU A 330 12.29 -25.37 9.36
CA LEU A 330 12.50 -25.94 8.04
C LEU A 330 13.66 -25.21 7.36
N ASP A 331 14.51 -25.97 6.69
CA ASP A 331 15.45 -25.41 5.71
C ASP A 331 14.68 -25.09 4.43
N VAL A 332 15.00 -23.96 3.79
CA VAL A 332 14.26 -23.46 2.63
C VAL A 332 15.22 -23.13 1.51
N ASP A 333 15.11 -23.84 0.40
CA ASP A 333 15.79 -23.48 -0.85
C ASP A 333 14.82 -22.74 -1.77
N LEU A 334 15.20 -21.55 -2.18
CA LEU A 334 14.45 -20.77 -3.17
C LEU A 334 14.77 -21.27 -4.59
N PRO A 335 13.85 -21.08 -5.57
CA PRO A 335 14.07 -21.50 -6.96
C PRO A 335 15.19 -20.72 -7.67
N ARG A 336 15.77 -19.71 -7.00
CA ARG A 336 16.95 -18.96 -7.45
C ARG A 336 17.76 -18.49 -6.24
N ALA A 337 19.05 -18.25 -6.43
CA ALA A 337 19.90 -17.66 -5.40
C ALA A 337 19.48 -16.21 -5.10
N VAL A 338 19.32 -15.89 -3.82
CA VAL A 338 18.97 -14.55 -3.32
C VAL A 338 19.83 -14.28 -2.10
N HIS A 339 20.55 -13.17 -2.09
CA HIS A 339 21.29 -12.68 -0.92
C HIS A 339 20.47 -11.68 -0.12
N THR A 340 19.69 -10.85 -0.78
CA THR A 340 18.78 -9.91 -0.13
C THR A 340 17.51 -9.81 -0.95
N GLY A 341 16.36 -9.84 -0.29
CA GLY A 341 15.10 -9.84 -1.01
C GLY A 341 13.95 -9.39 -0.13
N ILE A 342 13.06 -8.60 -0.70
CA ILE A 342 11.83 -8.20 -0.03
C ILE A 342 10.66 -8.22 -1.02
N ALA A 343 9.59 -8.90 -0.64
CA ALA A 343 8.33 -8.83 -1.35
C ALA A 343 7.70 -7.46 -1.11
N GLY A 344 7.21 -6.87 -2.18
CA GLY A 344 6.28 -5.76 -2.14
C GLY A 344 5.07 -6.17 -2.95
N GLY A 345 4.97 -5.59 -4.14
CA GLY A 345 3.89 -5.82 -5.08
C GLY A 345 2.83 -4.70 -5.02
N PRO A 346 2.02 -4.58 -6.08
CA PRO A 346 2.18 -5.30 -7.34
C PRO A 346 3.44 -4.85 -8.10
N ILE A 347 3.89 -5.68 -9.04
CA ILE A 347 4.71 -5.23 -10.17
C ILE A 347 3.93 -4.08 -10.84
N LEU A 348 4.67 -3.05 -11.24
CA LEU A 348 4.16 -1.84 -11.87
C LEU A 348 4.51 -1.80 -13.36
N LEU A 349 5.72 -2.27 -13.69
CA LEU A 349 6.25 -2.32 -15.05
C LEU A 349 6.89 -3.69 -15.28
N ALA A 350 6.58 -4.28 -16.42
CA ALA A 350 7.30 -5.39 -17.02
C ALA A 350 8.00 -4.90 -18.30
N PRO A 351 8.92 -5.69 -18.89
CA PRO A 351 9.59 -5.32 -20.14
C PRO A 351 8.67 -4.87 -21.28
N ASP A 352 7.46 -5.44 -21.33
CA ASP A 352 6.48 -5.19 -22.38
C ASP A 352 5.54 -4.02 -22.07
N GLY A 353 5.71 -3.36 -20.91
CA GLY A 353 4.95 -2.19 -20.49
C GLY A 353 4.34 -2.32 -19.09
N PRO A 354 3.40 -1.43 -18.73
CA PRO A 354 2.75 -1.44 -17.43
C PRO A 354 1.97 -2.73 -17.17
N VAL A 355 2.20 -3.33 -16.00
CA VAL A 355 1.51 -4.52 -15.52
C VAL A 355 1.06 -4.23 -14.10
N ARG A 356 -0.20 -4.51 -13.74
CA ARG A 356 -0.79 -4.30 -12.40
C ARG A 356 -1.85 -5.36 -12.09
N ASP A 357 -1.51 -6.63 -12.36
CA ASP A 357 -2.45 -7.72 -12.17
C ASP A 357 -2.46 -8.19 -10.71
N LEU A 358 -3.31 -7.54 -9.90
CA LEU A 358 -3.47 -7.84 -8.49
C LEU A 358 -3.87 -9.30 -8.24
N HIS A 359 -4.65 -9.89 -9.13
CA HIS A 359 -5.11 -11.26 -8.97
C HIS A 359 -3.95 -12.24 -9.20
N LEU A 360 -3.14 -12.02 -10.25
CA LEU A 360 -1.93 -12.79 -10.52
C LEU A 360 -0.85 -12.65 -9.45
N GLU A 361 -0.91 -11.60 -8.63
CA GLU A 361 0.04 -11.35 -7.53
C GLU A 361 -0.51 -11.66 -6.14
N ASP A 362 -1.53 -12.51 -6.06
CA ASP A 362 -2.12 -12.98 -4.80
C ASP A 362 -2.58 -11.84 -3.88
N PHE A 363 -2.92 -10.67 -4.44
CA PHE A 363 -3.72 -9.67 -3.74
C PHE A 363 -5.19 -10.04 -3.90
N ARG A 364 -5.60 -11.23 -3.45
CA ARG A 364 -6.97 -11.73 -3.62
C ARG A 364 -7.40 -12.58 -2.44
N GLY A 365 -8.70 -12.83 -2.35
CA GLY A 365 -9.29 -13.66 -1.31
C GLY A 365 -8.96 -13.08 0.06
N SER A 366 -8.29 -13.87 0.90
CA SER A 366 -7.96 -13.48 2.28
C SER A 366 -6.46 -13.25 2.50
N ALA A 367 -5.69 -13.11 1.42
CA ALA A 367 -4.25 -12.93 1.47
C ALA A 367 -3.87 -11.54 1.99
N PRO A 368 -3.10 -11.43 3.09
CA PRO A 368 -2.61 -10.15 3.58
C PRO A 368 -1.53 -9.55 2.66
N PRO A 369 -1.36 -8.23 2.63
CA PRO A 369 -2.22 -7.31 3.32
C PRO A 369 -3.48 -7.07 2.48
N ILE A 370 -4.64 -7.02 3.12
CA ILE A 370 -5.91 -6.71 2.42
C ILE A 370 -5.95 -5.20 2.20
N THR A 371 -5.12 -4.70 1.28
CA THR A 371 -4.77 -3.27 1.17
C THR A 371 -5.35 -2.59 -0.03
N PHE A 372 -5.57 -3.35 -1.11
CA PHE A 372 -6.27 -2.86 -2.28
C PHE A 372 -7.74 -3.16 -2.03
N SER A 373 -8.49 -2.10 -1.77
CA SER A 373 -9.94 -2.13 -1.77
C SER A 373 -10.38 -2.39 -3.21
N GLN A 374 -10.35 -3.67 -3.60
CA GLN A 374 -10.76 -4.12 -4.92
C GLN A 374 -12.25 -3.87 -5.13
N ASP A 375 -13.01 -3.88 -4.02
CA ASP A 375 -14.45 -3.71 -4.00
C ASP A 375 -14.91 -2.25 -3.94
N GLU A 376 -13.99 -1.29 -3.78
CA GLU A 376 -14.35 0.12 -3.78
C GLU A 376 -13.56 0.95 -4.78
N THR A 377 -12.29 1.23 -4.49
CA THR A 377 -11.57 2.34 -5.16
C THR A 377 -10.55 1.90 -6.19
N TYR A 378 -10.16 0.62 -6.14
CA TYR A 378 -9.07 0.07 -6.94
C TYR A 378 -7.85 1.03 -6.97
N ASP A 379 -7.40 1.43 -8.16
CA ASP A 379 -6.23 2.28 -8.37
C ASP A 379 -6.56 3.79 -8.50
N GLN A 380 -7.64 4.26 -7.87
CA GLN A 380 -8.08 5.66 -7.99
C GLN A 380 -7.60 6.56 -6.84
N ASN A 381 -7.04 5.97 -5.78
CA ASN A 381 -6.58 6.73 -4.62
C ASN A 381 -5.14 7.24 -4.81
N LEU A 382 -4.98 8.56 -4.64
CA LEU A 382 -3.69 9.21 -4.48
C LEU A 382 -3.18 8.91 -3.07
N LEU A 383 -2.08 8.16 -2.99
CA LEU A 383 -1.48 7.75 -1.73
C LEU A 383 0.02 8.04 -1.73
N PRO A 384 0.64 8.19 -0.54
CA PRO A 384 2.09 8.07 -0.44
C PRO A 384 2.53 6.69 -0.94
N ARG A 385 3.63 6.62 -1.71
CA ARG A 385 4.13 5.36 -2.31
C ARG A 385 5.63 5.20 -2.06
N VAL A 386 6.06 3.96 -1.95
CA VAL A 386 7.46 3.59 -2.18
C VAL A 386 7.47 2.59 -3.31
N ALA A 387 8.36 2.77 -4.28
CA ALA A 387 8.53 1.84 -5.38
C ALA A 387 10.01 1.72 -5.75
N ALA A 388 10.36 0.61 -6.38
CA ALA A 388 11.69 0.34 -6.90
C ALA A 388 11.57 0.02 -8.39
N GLY A 389 12.45 0.58 -9.21
CA GLY A 389 12.53 0.30 -10.64
C GLY A 389 13.96 0.05 -11.08
N LEU A 390 14.15 -0.78 -12.11
CA LEU A 390 15.46 -1.11 -12.66
C LEU A 390 15.57 -0.58 -14.09
N ARG A 391 16.63 0.17 -14.35
CA ARG A 391 16.99 0.65 -15.70
C ARG A 391 17.81 -0.41 -16.44
N ASP A 392 17.86 -0.31 -17.77
CA ASP A 392 18.63 -1.23 -18.63
C ASP A 392 20.13 -1.23 -18.33
N ASP A 393 20.66 -0.14 -17.79
CA ASP A 393 22.07 -0.01 -17.44
C ASP A 393 22.43 -0.61 -16.07
N GLY A 394 21.47 -1.23 -15.39
CA GLY A 394 21.62 -1.83 -14.07
C GLY A 394 21.38 -0.88 -12.90
N THR A 395 21.05 0.40 -13.16
CA THR A 395 20.73 1.36 -12.10
C THR A 395 19.39 1.02 -11.46
N LEU A 396 19.41 0.77 -10.15
CA LEU A 396 18.22 0.66 -9.32
C LEU A 396 17.76 2.06 -8.90
N LEU A 397 16.48 2.36 -9.09
CA LEU A 397 15.86 3.61 -8.73
C LEU A 397 14.79 3.36 -7.68
N PHE A 398 14.95 3.91 -6.48
CA PHE A 398 13.85 4.01 -5.52
C PHE A 398 13.12 5.34 -5.71
N ALA A 399 11.79 5.29 -5.64
CA ALA A 399 10.92 6.46 -5.60
C ALA A 399 10.10 6.46 -4.32
N ALA A 400 10.31 7.45 -3.45
CA ALA A 400 9.47 7.73 -2.29
C ALA A 400 8.59 8.95 -2.58
N VAL A 401 7.32 8.68 -2.83
CA VAL A 401 6.29 9.66 -3.19
C VAL A 401 5.58 10.10 -1.93
N ASP A 402 5.70 11.38 -1.54
CA ASP A 402 4.89 11.92 -0.46
C ASP A 402 3.43 12.06 -0.88
N GLY A 403 2.52 12.03 0.10
CA GLY A 403 1.09 12.02 -0.14
C GLY A 403 0.30 12.57 1.04
N ARG A 404 -1.00 12.74 0.86
CA ARG A 404 -1.94 13.26 1.87
C ARG A 404 -1.68 14.71 2.31
N ASN A 405 -1.00 15.49 1.47
CA ASN A 405 -0.91 16.94 1.58
C ASN A 405 -1.56 17.58 0.35
N LEU A 406 -2.75 18.19 0.50
CA LEU A 406 -3.51 18.70 -0.65
C LEU A 406 -2.71 19.70 -1.48
N GLU A 407 -2.00 20.62 -0.84
CA GLU A 407 -1.35 21.74 -1.52
C GLU A 407 0.02 21.39 -2.12
N ARG A 408 0.74 20.44 -1.52
CA ARG A 408 2.13 20.13 -1.91
C ARG A 408 2.34 18.77 -2.53
N ALA A 409 1.59 17.75 -2.09
CA ALA A 409 1.81 16.36 -2.47
C ALA A 409 0.58 15.51 -2.10
N PRO A 410 -0.46 15.44 -2.96
CA PRO A 410 -1.62 14.61 -2.68
C PRO A 410 -1.28 13.11 -2.73
N GLY A 411 -0.25 12.73 -3.50
CA GLY A 411 0.22 11.37 -3.69
C GLY A 411 0.03 10.89 -5.12
N LEU A 412 0.27 9.60 -5.36
CA LEU A 412 0.09 8.98 -6.67
C LEU A 412 -0.72 7.67 -6.57
N THR A 413 -1.41 7.36 -7.67
CA THR A 413 -1.94 6.01 -7.94
C THR A 413 -0.79 5.06 -8.28
N LEU A 414 -1.04 3.74 -8.29
CA LEU A 414 -0.08 2.76 -8.81
C LEU A 414 0.19 3.03 -10.30
N ALA A 415 -0.84 3.36 -11.09
CA ALA A 415 -0.72 3.77 -12.49
C ALA A 415 0.30 4.90 -12.67
N ALA A 416 0.08 5.99 -11.94
CA ALA A 416 0.89 7.19 -12.05
C ALA A 416 2.32 6.96 -11.52
N THR A 417 2.47 6.07 -10.53
CA THR A 417 3.80 5.63 -10.06
C THR A 417 4.52 4.81 -11.14
N ALA A 418 3.81 3.94 -11.86
CA ALA A 418 4.36 3.18 -12.99
C ALA A 418 4.78 4.13 -14.13
N GLU A 419 3.93 5.09 -14.49
CA GLU A 419 4.24 6.11 -15.50
C GLU A 419 5.45 6.96 -15.13
N LEU A 420 5.56 7.39 -13.86
CA LEU A 420 6.72 8.12 -13.37
C LEU A 420 8.02 7.30 -13.50
N LEU A 421 8.00 6.03 -13.08
CA LEU A 421 9.18 5.16 -13.17
C LEU A 421 9.54 4.82 -14.62
N ALA A 422 8.56 4.64 -15.49
CA ALA A 422 8.78 4.43 -16.92
C ALA A 422 9.42 5.68 -17.55
N ALA A 423 8.90 6.88 -17.24
CA ALA A 423 9.48 8.14 -17.67
C ALA A 423 10.89 8.36 -17.11
N ALA A 424 11.19 7.83 -15.91
CA ALA A 424 12.53 7.83 -15.33
C ALA A 424 13.47 6.75 -15.90
N GLY A 425 13.05 6.03 -16.94
CA GLY A 425 13.85 5.06 -17.69
C GLY A 425 13.85 3.64 -17.11
N CYS A 426 12.98 3.32 -16.15
CA CYS A 426 12.89 1.96 -15.61
C CYS A 426 12.16 1.04 -16.59
N ARG A 427 12.74 -0.13 -16.87
CA ARG A 427 12.16 -1.19 -17.70
C ARG A 427 11.26 -2.14 -16.90
N VAL A 428 11.64 -2.38 -15.64
CA VAL A 428 10.83 -3.16 -14.70
C VAL A 428 10.71 -2.39 -13.39
N ALA A 429 9.57 -2.53 -12.71
CA ALA A 429 9.32 -1.83 -11.47
C ALA A 429 8.32 -2.57 -10.58
N VAL A 430 8.46 -2.39 -9.28
CA VAL A 430 7.60 -2.99 -8.26
C VAL A 430 7.26 -1.97 -7.18
N ASN A 431 6.02 -2.01 -6.71
CA ASN A 431 5.58 -1.24 -5.55
C ASN A 431 6.09 -1.88 -4.25
N LEU A 432 6.38 -1.09 -3.23
CA LEU A 432 6.72 -1.49 -1.86
C LEU A 432 5.67 -0.95 -0.87
N ASP A 433 5.84 -1.17 0.44
CA ASP A 433 4.87 -0.64 1.41
C ASP A 433 4.93 0.89 1.48
N GLY A 434 3.78 1.50 1.23
CA GLY A 434 3.60 2.95 1.16
C GLY A 434 2.70 3.48 2.27
N GLY A 435 1.85 4.45 1.92
CA GLY A 435 0.94 5.09 2.86
C GLY A 435 1.67 5.67 4.07
N SER A 436 1.16 5.41 5.27
CA SER A 436 1.75 5.93 6.50
C SER A 436 3.10 5.29 6.84
N SER A 437 3.46 4.17 6.20
CA SER A 437 4.75 3.47 6.39
C SER A 437 5.88 4.04 5.52
N LYS A 438 5.55 4.82 4.48
CA LYS A 438 6.52 5.37 3.53
C LYS A 438 7.58 6.20 4.25
N ARG A 439 8.84 5.79 4.10
CA ARG A 439 10.00 6.50 4.66
C ARG A 439 11.20 6.42 3.72
N MET A 440 11.93 7.52 3.55
CA MET A 440 13.26 7.53 2.93
C MET A 440 14.25 8.33 3.80
N VAL A 441 15.43 7.76 3.98
CA VAL A 441 16.57 8.37 4.66
C VAL A 441 17.74 8.41 3.68
N VAL A 442 18.40 9.57 3.59
CA VAL A 442 19.60 9.77 2.78
C VAL A 442 20.69 10.33 3.68
N GLY A 443 21.80 9.60 3.80
CA GLY A 443 22.79 9.81 4.85
C GLY A 443 22.12 9.65 6.22
N ASP A 444 22.07 10.73 6.99
CA ASP A 444 21.51 10.72 8.34
C ASP A 444 20.22 11.54 8.49
N ARG A 445 19.56 11.85 7.37
CA ARG A 445 18.39 12.74 7.32
C ARG A 445 17.20 12.07 6.65
N VAL A 446 16.03 12.23 7.28
CA VAL A 446 14.74 11.97 6.64
C VAL A 446 14.52 13.06 5.59
N VAL A 447 14.26 12.66 4.34
CA VAL A 447 14.05 13.59 3.20
C VAL A 447 12.58 13.82 2.85
N ASP A 448 11.70 13.15 3.59
CA ASP A 448 10.26 13.17 3.38
C ASP A 448 9.59 14.43 3.93
N LEU A 449 8.35 14.66 3.50
CA LEU A 449 7.48 15.60 4.19
C LEU A 449 7.20 15.17 5.66
N PRO A 450 6.92 16.13 6.56
CA PRO A 450 6.74 15.86 7.99
C PRO A 450 5.58 14.93 8.31
N SER A 451 4.52 14.93 7.51
CA SER A 451 3.31 14.12 7.70
C SER A 451 3.03 13.22 6.52
N THR A 452 2.59 12.00 6.82
CA THR A 452 1.98 11.04 5.88
C THR A 452 0.49 10.83 6.18
N GLU A 453 -0.11 11.67 7.03
CA GLU A 453 -1.52 11.65 7.40
C GLU A 453 -2.23 12.89 6.83
N VAL A 454 -3.54 12.78 6.58
CA VAL A 454 -4.38 13.94 6.26
C VAL A 454 -4.58 14.71 7.57
N VAL A 455 -4.03 15.93 7.64
CA VAL A 455 -4.11 16.78 8.84
C VAL A 455 -4.79 18.08 8.47
N ALA A 456 -5.83 18.47 9.22
CA ALA A 456 -6.33 19.83 9.23
C ALA A 456 -5.57 20.61 10.34
N GLY A 457 -4.81 21.63 9.97
CA GLY A 457 -4.06 22.49 10.90
C GLY A 457 -2.75 21.90 11.48
N ALA A 458 -2.10 22.67 12.35
CA ALA A 458 -0.81 22.33 12.95
C ALA A 458 -0.99 21.40 14.16
N THR A 459 -0.81 20.08 13.96
CA THR A 459 -0.69 19.10 15.05
C THR A 459 0.60 18.29 14.89
N GLU A 460 1.16 17.85 16.01
CA GLU A 460 2.40 17.06 16.05
C GLU A 460 2.34 15.87 15.09
N HIS A 461 3.33 15.78 14.22
CA HIS A 461 3.42 14.73 13.21
C HIS A 461 3.86 13.42 13.85
N ARG A 462 2.92 12.50 14.06
CA ARG A 462 3.26 11.11 14.42
C ARG A 462 3.68 10.35 13.17
N VAL A 463 4.99 10.15 13.03
CA VAL A 463 5.59 9.23 12.06
C VAL A 463 5.37 7.79 12.52
N ARG A 464 4.90 6.94 11.62
CA ARG A 464 4.77 5.51 11.89
C ARG A 464 6.15 4.85 11.96
N PRO A 465 6.38 3.93 12.91
CA PRO A 465 7.59 3.11 12.92
C PRO A 465 7.75 2.31 11.62
N VAL A 466 8.98 2.16 11.16
CA VAL A 466 9.33 1.28 10.04
C VAL A 466 9.54 -0.14 10.57
N HIS A 467 8.88 -1.13 9.98
CA HIS A 467 8.96 -2.53 10.45
C HIS A 467 9.92 -3.37 9.63
N THR A 468 10.04 -3.10 8.34
CA THR A 468 11.10 -3.64 7.49
C THR A 468 11.68 -2.51 6.67
N ALA A 469 12.95 -2.64 6.30
CA ALA A 469 13.63 -1.65 5.47
C ALA A 469 14.59 -2.29 4.48
N LEU A 470 14.94 -1.53 3.45
CA LEU A 470 16.06 -1.81 2.56
C LEU A 470 17.11 -0.74 2.76
N LEU A 471 18.32 -1.16 3.09
CA LEU A 471 19.47 -0.29 3.26
C LEU A 471 20.41 -0.40 2.05
N VAL A 472 21.05 0.71 1.69
CA VAL A 472 22.04 0.79 0.61
C VAL A 472 23.41 0.96 1.24
N LEU A 473 24.28 -0.05 1.12
CA LEU A 473 25.60 -0.11 1.76
C LEU A 473 26.73 0.48 0.90
#